data_AF-A0A2E7C0E0-F1
#
_entry.id   AF-A0A2E7C0E0-F1
#
_cell.length_a   1.000
_cell.length_b   1.000
_cell.length_c   1.000
_cell.angle_alpha   90.00
_cell.angle_beta   90.00
_cell.angle_gamma   90.00
#
_symmetry.space_group_name_H-M   'P 1'
#
loop_
_entity.id
_entity.type
_entity.pdbx_description
1 polymer ?
#
loop_
_entity_poly.entity_id
_entity_poly.type
_entity_poly.pdbx_seq_one_letter_code
_entity_poly.pdbx_strand_id
1 'polypeptide(L)'
;MGQGAEDAGGYEIDYDPAYEGLSRDVPCWNDMTPVNKMSKSHIINALRVCRRLVGNCTFSCDDDKWEEWIDVLERELNSRRFNEVTKSEKIVPARPSRGKKQKMKCHCGAIYEARVVDLKRGYAKSCSKSCAAIRREFGRPAATKVEE
;
A
#
# COMPACT_ATOMS: atom_id res chain seq x y z
N MET A 1 29.49 63.02 -16.23
CA MET A 1 29.01 62.80 -14.85
C MET A 1 27.60 62.23 -14.94
N GLY A 2 27.30 61.18 -14.16
CA GLY A 2 26.00 60.47 -14.03
C GLY A 2 25.72 59.51 -15.18
N GLN A 3 25.98 58.18 -15.10
CA GLN A 3 25.32 57.15 -14.25
C GLN A 3 23.79 57.27 -14.37
N GLY A 4 23.05 56.41 -15.08
CA GLY A 4 23.03 54.94 -15.03
C GLY A 4 21.81 54.53 -14.20
N ALA A 5 20.65 54.25 -14.84
CA ALA A 5 19.44 53.78 -14.14
C ALA A 5 18.36 53.19 -15.09
N GLU A 6 18.74 52.41 -16.11
CA GLU A 6 17.75 51.73 -16.96
C GLU A 6 18.01 50.22 -17.12
N ASP A 7 18.80 49.65 -16.20
CA ASP A 7 18.77 48.22 -15.92
C ASP A 7 17.71 47.95 -14.84
N ALA A 8 16.46 48.25 -15.17
CA ALA A 8 15.32 47.70 -14.44
C ALA A 8 15.23 46.23 -14.82
N GLY A 9 16.14 45.42 -14.24
CA GLY A 9 16.14 43.97 -14.35
C GLY A 9 14.75 43.46 -13.99
N GLY A 10 13.97 43.15 -15.02
CA GLY A 10 12.68 42.50 -14.84
C GLY A 10 12.95 41.22 -14.07
N TYR A 11 12.26 41.03 -12.94
CA TYR A 11 12.22 39.72 -12.31
C TYR A 11 11.59 38.78 -13.34
N GLU A 12 12.40 37.89 -13.93
CA GLU A 12 11.86 36.72 -14.60
C GLU A 12 11.05 35.99 -13.54
N ILE A 13 9.73 35.92 -13.73
CA ILE A 13 8.87 35.08 -12.90
C ILE A 13 9.23 33.66 -13.31
N ASP A 14 10.22 33.09 -12.63
CA ASP A 14 10.61 31.71 -12.83
C ASP A 14 9.35 30.83 -12.65
N TYR A 15 9.07 30.05 -13.69
CA TYR A 15 7.93 29.14 -13.70
C TYR A 15 8.04 28.17 -12.52
N ASP A 16 7.10 28.25 -11.58
CA ASP A 16 6.98 27.31 -10.46
C ASP A 16 5.78 26.35 -10.68
N PRO A 17 6.03 25.12 -11.16
CA PRO A 17 4.98 24.13 -11.37
C PRO A 17 4.23 23.74 -10.08
N ALA A 18 4.81 23.96 -8.89
CA ALA A 18 4.12 23.72 -7.63
C ALA A 18 3.11 24.83 -7.32
N TYR A 19 3.38 26.08 -7.71
CA TYR A 19 2.47 27.20 -7.52
C TYR A 19 1.28 27.11 -8.48
N GLU A 20 1.53 26.89 -9.78
CA GLU A 20 0.43 26.68 -10.75
C GLU A 20 -0.41 25.44 -10.42
N GLY A 21 0.23 24.40 -9.90
CA GLY A 21 -0.42 23.16 -9.50
C GLY A 21 -1.52 23.33 -8.45
N LEU A 22 -1.41 24.35 -7.57
CA LEU A 22 -2.44 24.70 -6.58
C LEU A 22 -3.64 25.41 -7.18
N SER A 23 -3.40 26.30 -8.15
CA SER A 23 -4.44 27.16 -8.77
C SER A 23 -5.42 26.42 -9.70
N ARG A 24 -5.22 25.12 -9.93
CA ARG A 24 -6.07 24.31 -10.81
C ARG A 24 -7.30 23.80 -10.07
N ASP A 25 -8.40 23.61 -10.80
CA ASP A 25 -9.64 22.98 -10.28
C ASP A 25 -9.39 21.65 -9.58
N VAL A 26 -8.39 20.90 -10.05
CA VAL A 26 -7.84 19.73 -9.38
C VAL A 26 -6.36 19.97 -9.11
N PRO A 27 -5.92 20.02 -7.84
CA PRO A 27 -4.52 20.25 -7.52
C PRO A 27 -3.62 19.19 -8.15
N CYS A 28 -2.58 19.64 -8.86
CA CYS A 28 -1.62 18.78 -9.56
C CYS A 28 -0.23 18.93 -8.97
N TRP A 29 0.30 17.84 -8.41
CA TRP A 29 1.66 17.85 -7.87
C TRP A 29 2.67 17.83 -9.01
N ASN A 30 3.53 18.85 -9.06
CA ASN A 30 4.62 18.99 -10.06
C ASN A 30 4.13 18.87 -11.52
N ASP A 31 2.96 19.44 -11.82
CA ASP A 31 2.30 19.49 -13.13
C ASP A 31 2.02 18.13 -13.83
N MET A 32 2.31 17.00 -13.17
CA MET A 32 2.26 15.69 -13.84
C MET A 32 1.16 14.78 -13.33
N THR A 33 0.73 14.92 -12.07
CA THR A 33 -0.25 13.99 -11.49
C THR A 33 -1.22 14.72 -10.57
N PRO A 34 -2.54 14.63 -10.85
CA PRO A 34 -3.53 15.19 -9.94
C PRO A 34 -3.51 14.41 -8.63
N VAL A 35 -3.64 15.13 -7.51
CA VAL A 35 -3.51 14.58 -6.16
C VAL A 35 -4.47 13.40 -5.92
N ASN A 36 -5.68 13.46 -6.49
CA ASN A 36 -6.68 12.40 -6.41
C ASN A 36 -6.25 11.07 -7.08
N LYS A 37 -5.30 11.09 -8.03
CA LYS A 37 -4.76 9.89 -8.70
C LYS A 37 -3.44 9.43 -8.09
N MET A 38 -2.85 10.19 -7.17
CA MET A 38 -1.58 9.80 -6.53
C MET A 38 -1.75 8.53 -5.68
N SER A 39 -0.70 7.73 -5.55
CA SER A 39 -0.68 6.61 -4.60
C SER A 39 -0.52 7.14 -3.16
N LYS A 40 -0.88 6.34 -2.15
CA LYS A 40 -0.72 6.73 -0.72
C LYS A 40 0.74 7.03 -0.39
N SER A 41 1.69 6.27 -0.95
CA SER A 41 3.13 6.52 -0.79
C SER A 41 3.57 7.82 -1.44
N HIS A 42 3.02 8.18 -2.61
CA HIS A 42 3.33 9.46 -3.25
C HIS A 42 2.84 10.65 -2.40
N ILE A 43 1.62 10.58 -1.86
CA ILE A 43 1.07 11.63 -0.99
C ILE A 43 1.92 11.79 0.28
N ILE A 44 2.31 10.69 0.92
CA ILE A 44 3.17 10.73 2.12
C ILE A 44 4.55 11.32 1.81
N ASN A 45 5.14 10.97 0.66
CA ASN A 45 6.42 11.52 0.25
C ASN A 45 6.31 13.02 -0.07
N ALA A 46 5.27 13.45 -0.77
CA ALA A 46 5.01 14.86 -1.06
C ALA A 46 4.83 15.67 0.23
N LEU A 47 4.04 15.19 1.19
CA LEU A 47 3.87 15.82 2.51
C LEU A 47 5.19 16.00 3.24
N ARG A 48 6.09 15.00 3.18
CA ARG A 48 7.42 15.10 3.79
C ARG A 48 8.25 16.20 3.15
N VAL A 49 8.15 16.38 1.83
CA VAL A 49 8.84 17.44 1.10
C VAL A 49 8.27 18.80 1.49
N CYS A 50 6.95 19.00 1.41
CA CYS A 50 6.31 20.27 1.79
C CYS A 50 6.69 20.67 3.22
N ARG A 51 6.54 19.78 4.20
CA ARG A 51 6.87 20.04 5.61
C ARG A 51 8.35 20.35 5.85
N ARG A 52 9.24 19.89 4.96
CA ARG A 52 10.65 20.24 5.04
C ARG A 52 10.89 21.63 4.47
N LEU A 53 10.12 22.05 3.48
CA LEU A 53 10.31 23.33 2.81
C LEU A 53 9.67 24.48 3.60
N VAL A 54 8.53 24.24 4.27
CA VAL A 54 7.95 25.20 5.23
C VAL A 54 8.99 25.57 6.31
N GLY A 55 9.25 26.86 6.45
CA GLY A 55 10.20 27.43 7.41
C GLY A 55 11.67 27.35 6.97
N ASN A 56 11.94 26.77 5.80
CA ASN A 56 13.26 26.78 5.15
C ASN A 56 13.27 27.62 3.87
N CYS A 57 12.13 28.18 3.47
CA CYS A 57 12.05 29.10 2.35
C CYS A 57 12.55 30.50 2.76
N THR A 58 13.17 31.18 1.80
CA THR A 58 13.66 32.55 1.98
C THR A 58 12.55 33.60 1.83
N PHE A 59 11.41 33.22 1.27
CA PHE A 59 10.27 34.10 1.01
C PHE A 59 9.00 33.55 1.68
N SER A 60 8.23 34.43 2.32
CA SER A 60 6.99 34.05 3.00
C SER A 60 5.92 33.51 2.05
N CYS A 61 5.89 33.98 0.80
CA CYS A 61 4.98 33.47 -0.21
C CYS A 61 5.26 31.99 -0.58
N ASP A 62 6.51 31.55 -0.48
CA ASP A 62 6.84 30.14 -0.67
C ASP A 62 6.43 29.29 0.53
N ASP A 63 6.57 29.82 1.75
CA ASP A 63 6.08 29.16 2.95
C ASP A 63 4.56 28.96 2.88
N ASP A 64 3.80 30.02 2.57
CA ASP A 64 2.34 29.97 2.41
C ASP A 64 1.93 28.91 1.37
N LYS A 65 2.62 28.88 0.22
CA LYS A 65 2.43 27.87 -0.84
C LYS A 65 2.61 26.45 -0.32
N TRP A 66 3.66 26.19 0.46
CA TRP A 66 3.91 24.84 0.99
C TRP A 66 2.92 24.46 2.08
N GLU A 67 2.44 25.41 2.88
CA GLU A 67 1.35 25.20 3.84
C GLU A 67 0.05 24.81 3.12
N GLU A 68 -0.33 25.52 2.06
CA GLU A 68 -1.50 25.17 1.24
C GLU A 68 -1.40 23.76 0.63
N TRP A 69 -0.20 23.37 0.18
CA TRP A 69 0.05 22.01 -0.29
C TRP A 69 -0.12 20.95 0.80
N ILE A 70 0.32 21.24 2.02
CA ILE A 70 0.13 20.34 3.16
C ILE A 70 -1.36 20.12 3.39
N ASP A 71 -2.16 21.18 3.41
CA ASP A 71 -3.61 21.10 3.60
C ASP A 71 -4.30 20.25 2.54
N VAL A 72 -3.96 20.45 1.27
CA VAL A 72 -4.51 19.67 0.15
C VAL A 72 -4.18 18.19 0.28
N LEU A 73 -2.92 17.87 0.56
CA LEU A 73 -2.44 16.49 0.64
C LEU A 73 -2.97 15.77 1.89
N GLU A 74 -3.07 16.46 3.03
CA GLU A 74 -3.66 15.91 4.26
C GLU A 74 -5.16 15.65 4.10
N ARG A 75 -5.88 16.57 3.47
CA ARG A 75 -7.31 16.41 3.16
C ARG A 75 -7.54 15.17 2.30
N GLU A 76 -6.73 14.97 1.26
CA GLU A 76 -6.81 13.79 0.41
C GLU A 76 -6.43 12.49 1.16
N LEU A 77 -5.42 12.54 2.03
CA LEU A 77 -5.06 11.36 2.82
C LEU A 77 -6.19 10.97 3.77
N ASN A 78 -6.83 11.96 4.39
CA ASN A 78 -7.96 11.75 5.31
C ASN A 78 -9.20 11.23 4.57
N SER A 79 -9.55 11.81 3.40
CA SER A 79 -10.69 11.36 2.59
C SER A 79 -10.59 9.87 2.22
N ARG A 80 -9.37 9.39 1.91
CA ARG A 80 -9.10 7.97 1.62
C ARG A 80 -9.28 7.08 2.83
N ARG A 81 -8.85 7.53 4.02
CA ARG A 81 -9.04 6.76 5.26
C ARG A 81 -10.53 6.57 5.57
N PHE A 82 -11.34 7.62 5.43
CA PHE A 82 -12.78 7.50 5.62
C PHE A 82 -13.44 6.58 4.58
N ASN A 83 -13.00 6.62 3.31
CA ASN A 83 -13.49 5.73 2.26
C ASN A 83 -13.05 4.27 2.41
N GLU A 84 -11.87 4.00 2.99
CA GLU A 84 -11.44 2.63 3.32
C GLU A 84 -12.34 2.00 4.40
N VAL A 85 -12.74 2.79 5.42
CA VAL A 85 -13.60 2.31 6.51
C VAL A 85 -15.01 1.98 6.02
N THR A 86 -15.55 2.72 5.07
CA THR A 86 -16.89 2.44 4.49
C THR A 86 -16.88 1.28 3.50
N LYS A 87 -15.72 0.91 2.96
CA LYS A 87 -15.54 -0.22 2.06
C LYS A 87 -15.23 -1.51 2.82
N SER A 88 -16.01 -1.79 3.86
CA SER A 88 -15.99 -3.09 4.54
C SER A 88 -16.19 -4.20 3.51
N GLU A 89 -15.24 -5.13 3.45
CA GLU A 89 -15.20 -6.19 2.45
C GLU A 89 -16.53 -6.96 2.41
N LYS A 90 -17.17 -6.97 1.24
CA LYS A 90 -18.26 -7.93 0.98
C LYS A 90 -17.66 -9.32 1.13
N ILE A 91 -18.03 -10.03 2.19
CA ILE A 91 -17.66 -11.44 2.40
C ILE A 91 -18.27 -12.22 1.23
N VAL A 92 -17.49 -12.46 0.19
CA VAL A 92 -17.89 -13.33 -0.91
C VAL A 92 -17.94 -14.75 -0.34
N PRO A 93 -19.08 -15.45 -0.36
CA PRO A 93 -19.15 -16.80 0.16
C PRO A 93 -18.15 -17.68 -0.58
N ALA A 94 -17.26 -18.33 0.17
CA ALA A 94 -16.25 -19.21 -0.39
C ALA A 94 -16.94 -20.27 -1.24
N ARG A 95 -16.56 -20.36 -2.52
CA ARG A 95 -17.09 -21.37 -3.44
C ARG A 95 -16.92 -22.77 -2.80
N PRO A 96 -17.92 -23.66 -2.87
CA PRO A 96 -17.84 -24.97 -2.25
C PRO A 96 -16.62 -25.72 -2.80
N SER A 97 -15.79 -26.25 -1.89
CA SER A 97 -14.58 -26.97 -2.29
C SER A 97 -14.95 -28.22 -3.07
N ARG A 98 -14.60 -28.26 -4.36
CA ARG A 98 -14.78 -29.45 -5.21
C ARG A 98 -13.81 -30.55 -4.75
N GLY A 99 -14.32 -31.73 -4.42
CA GLY A 99 -13.52 -32.95 -4.24
C GLY A 99 -13.83 -33.75 -2.98
N LYS A 100 -13.65 -35.07 -3.06
CA LYS A 100 -13.77 -35.99 -1.93
C LYS A 100 -12.65 -35.74 -0.90
N LYS A 101 -13.03 -35.72 0.38
CA LYS A 101 -12.10 -35.68 1.51
C LYS A 101 -12.01 -37.06 2.15
N GLN A 102 -10.86 -37.37 2.76
CA GLN A 102 -10.58 -38.60 3.49
C GLN A 102 -10.05 -38.24 4.89
N LYS A 103 -10.56 -38.90 5.93
CA LYS A 103 -10.02 -38.79 7.29
C LYS A 103 -8.69 -39.55 7.39
N MET A 104 -7.68 -38.86 7.92
CA MET A 104 -6.31 -39.34 8.08
C MET A 104 -5.87 -39.16 9.53
N LYS A 105 -5.06 -40.08 10.05
CA LYS A 105 -4.40 -39.98 11.36
C LYS A 105 -2.92 -39.70 11.16
N CYS A 106 -2.46 -38.56 11.64
CA CYS A 106 -1.04 -38.20 11.58
C CYS A 106 -0.22 -38.99 12.61
N HIS A 107 1.11 -39.01 12.45
CA HIS A 107 2.02 -39.65 13.40
C HIS A 107 1.97 -39.01 14.80
N CYS A 108 1.55 -37.75 14.91
CA CYS A 108 1.31 -37.09 16.19
C CYS A 108 -0.01 -37.49 16.86
N GLY A 109 -0.80 -38.38 16.24
CA GLY A 109 -2.09 -38.85 16.75
C GLY A 109 -3.30 -38.02 16.30
N ALA A 110 -3.09 -36.81 15.76
CA ALA A 110 -4.17 -35.94 15.31
C ALA A 110 -4.93 -36.51 14.10
N ILE A 111 -6.26 -36.45 14.15
CA ILE A 111 -7.16 -36.82 13.05
C ILE A 111 -7.49 -35.55 12.27
N TYR A 112 -7.34 -35.60 10.95
CA TYR A 112 -7.60 -34.47 10.06
C TYR A 112 -8.21 -34.92 8.73
N GLU A 113 -8.90 -34.01 8.05
CA GLU A 113 -9.44 -34.26 6.72
C GLU A 113 -8.46 -33.80 5.64
N ALA A 114 -8.10 -34.70 4.74
CA ALA A 114 -7.27 -34.40 3.58
C ALA A 114 -8.07 -34.60 2.28
N ARG A 115 -7.84 -33.75 1.27
CA ARG A 115 -8.40 -34.02 -0.07
C ARG A 115 -7.68 -35.21 -0.69
N VAL A 116 -8.44 -36.07 -1.35
CA VAL A 116 -7.88 -37.25 -2.04
C VAL A 116 -6.83 -36.85 -3.09
N VAL A 117 -7.02 -35.71 -3.77
CA VAL A 117 -6.06 -35.19 -4.75
C VAL A 117 -4.72 -34.82 -4.10
N ASP A 118 -4.75 -34.18 -2.93
CA ASP A 118 -3.54 -33.77 -2.22
C ASP A 118 -2.79 -34.97 -1.61
N LEU A 119 -3.52 -36.03 -1.25
CA LEU A 119 -2.92 -37.31 -0.86
C LEU A 119 -2.20 -37.98 -2.04
N LYS A 120 -2.83 -38.02 -3.23
CA LYS A 120 -2.21 -38.56 -4.46
C LYS A 120 -0.96 -37.78 -4.87
N ARG A 121 -0.97 -36.46 -4.71
CA ARG A 121 0.20 -35.58 -4.98
C ARG A 121 1.27 -35.64 -3.88
N GLY A 122 0.97 -36.24 -2.73
CA GLY A 122 1.91 -36.39 -1.62
C GLY A 122 2.01 -35.19 -0.66
N TYR A 123 1.17 -34.17 -0.80
CA TYR A 123 1.20 -32.97 0.05
C TYR A 123 0.51 -33.15 1.40
N ALA A 124 -0.63 -33.86 1.45
CA ALA A 124 -1.45 -33.96 2.66
C ALA A 124 -1.13 -35.18 3.56
N LYS A 125 0.15 -35.56 3.66
CA LYS A 125 0.63 -36.70 4.47
C LYS A 125 0.90 -36.37 5.95
N SER A 126 0.58 -35.14 6.38
CA SER A 126 0.76 -34.66 7.75
C SER A 126 -0.32 -33.63 8.10
N CYS A 127 -0.69 -33.52 9.37
CA CYS A 127 -1.75 -32.61 9.81
C CYS A 127 -1.33 -31.13 9.81
N SER A 128 -0.03 -30.84 9.93
CA SER A 128 0.52 -29.49 10.00
C SER A 128 1.87 -29.37 9.29
N LYS A 129 2.30 -28.13 9.02
CA LYS A 129 3.63 -27.83 8.48
C LYS A 129 4.75 -28.32 9.40
N SER A 130 4.58 -28.20 10.73
CA SER A 130 5.53 -28.70 11.71
C SER A 130 5.66 -30.22 11.65
N CYS A 131 4.54 -30.96 11.62
CA CYS A 131 4.55 -32.41 11.46
C CYS A 131 5.17 -32.82 10.11
N ALA A 132 4.93 -32.06 9.04
CA ALA A 132 5.57 -32.31 7.75
C ALA A 132 7.09 -32.11 7.79
N ALA A 133 7.59 -31.08 8.50
CA ALA A 133 9.02 -30.85 8.68
C ALA A 133 9.67 -31.97 9.49
N ILE A 134 9.09 -32.32 10.65
CA ILE A 134 9.55 -33.43 11.49
C ILE A 134 9.60 -34.74 10.70
N ARG A 135 8.62 -34.98 9.83
CA ARG A 135 8.60 -36.16 8.96
C ARG A 135 9.76 -36.19 7.97
N ARG A 136 10.14 -35.04 7.39
CA ARG A 136 11.25 -34.94 6.44
C ARG A 136 12.61 -35.07 7.13
N GLU A 137 12.75 -34.47 8.30
CA GLU A 137 14.02 -34.39 9.04
C GLU A 137 14.31 -35.66 9.85
N PHE A 138 13.29 -36.22 10.50
CA PHE A 138 13.42 -37.34 11.44
C PHE A 138 12.79 -38.65 10.92
N GLY A 139 12.43 -38.71 9.64
CA GLY A 139 11.95 -39.95 8.99
C GLY A 139 10.67 -40.54 9.60
N ARG A 140 9.82 -39.72 10.25
CA ARG A 140 8.57 -40.21 10.86
C ARG A 140 7.61 -40.80 9.81
N PRO A 141 6.69 -41.70 10.21
CA PRO A 141 5.73 -42.28 9.26
C PRO A 141 4.77 -41.23 8.70
N ALA A 142 4.30 -41.48 7.47
CA ALA A 142 3.23 -40.71 6.85
C ALA A 142 1.89 -40.99 7.56
N ALA A 143 0.96 -40.03 7.48
CA ALA A 143 -0.38 -40.22 8.01
C ALA A 143 -1.09 -41.44 7.39
N THR A 144 -1.79 -42.20 8.21
CA THR A 144 -2.56 -43.39 7.81
C THR A 144 -4.03 -43.03 7.62
N LYS A 145 -4.74 -43.79 6.78
CA LYS A 145 -6.19 -43.63 6.63
C LYS A 145 -6.87 -44.14 7.89
N VAL A 146 -7.87 -43.39 8.35
CA VAL A 146 -8.83 -43.90 9.34
C VAL A 146 -10.02 -44.38 8.52
N GLU A 147 -10.24 -45.69 8.51
CA GLU A 147 -11.52 -46.24 8.05
C GLU A 147 -12.52 -45.99 9.19
N GLU A 148 -13.71 -45.54 8.80
CA GLU A 148 -14.80 -45.23 9.73
C GLU A 148 -15.54 -46.51 10.12
#